data_AF-A0A7S2L003-F1
#
_entry.id   AF-A0A7S2L003-F1
#
_cell.length_a   1.000
_cell.length_b   1.000
_cell.length_c   1.000
_cell.angle_alpha   90.00
_cell.angle_beta   90.00
_cell.angle_gamma   90.00
#
_symmetry.space_group_name_H-M   'P 1'
#
loop_
_entity.id
_entity.type
_entity.pdbx_description
1 polymer ?
#
loop_
_entity_poly.entity_id
_entity_poly.type
_entity_poly.pdbx_seq_one_letter_code
_entity_poly.pdbx_strand_id
1 'polypeptide(L)'
;MNDVTTSTTDSKVTISSTQPNYAKVQNKSVSRQIWLAKIPNKLHQAWENAPEGTVLGHFTFTKGGVKDPKTGKVSKDSTKQSLSVQVDESIHKNKEHDLPLSYSIEALTKKVPVLHPFTRDSDGSVVLHGTVARSCNLQIQHSREYSRLLKNRLLSTVNSSRYVKPVDASDVSLARDAAALKAASGADFGSSVARHGQEVIDAKNDAANAGPSKKRKFEGQSLRTILFEMFATQQHWTVKEIRAASGFPDNEVRAALQEMCDFHRSGEHRGSWELKKEYQPQS
;
A
#
# COMPACT_ATOMS: atom_id res chain seq x y z
N MET A 1 49.59 -40.54 -12.38
CA MET A 1 49.12 -41.61 -11.46
C MET A 1 48.99 -40.97 -10.09
N ASN A 2 47.82 -41.20 -9.50
CA ASN A 2 47.23 -40.43 -8.42
C ASN A 2 47.87 -40.78 -7.09
N ASP A 3 47.93 -39.83 -6.17
CA ASP A 3 47.57 -40.13 -4.78
C ASP A 3 46.89 -38.92 -4.14
N VAL A 4 45.59 -39.10 -3.95
CA VAL A 4 44.67 -38.23 -3.22
C VAL A 4 44.68 -38.72 -1.77
N THR A 5 45.18 -37.91 -0.85
CA THR A 5 45.03 -38.15 0.59
C THR A 5 43.92 -37.26 1.14
N THR A 6 42.73 -37.84 1.31
CA THR A 6 41.61 -37.25 2.04
C THR A 6 41.90 -37.32 3.54
N SER A 7 42.15 -36.17 4.17
CA SER A 7 42.09 -36.04 5.63
C SER A 7 40.85 -35.25 6.03
N THR A 8 39.78 -35.99 6.30
CA THR A 8 38.62 -35.54 7.07
C THR A 8 39.12 -35.13 8.45
N THR A 9 38.98 -33.86 8.80
CA THR A 9 39.14 -33.39 10.18
C THR A 9 37.84 -32.73 10.61
N ASP A 10 37.27 -33.33 11.66
CA ASP A 10 36.07 -32.91 12.38
C ASP A 10 36.04 -31.40 12.64
N SER A 11 34.97 -30.78 12.17
CA SER A 11 34.55 -29.44 12.55
C SER A 11 34.03 -29.44 13.99
N LYS A 12 34.96 -29.49 14.96
CA LYS A 12 34.68 -29.06 16.32
C LYS A 12 34.53 -27.54 16.31
N VAL A 13 33.28 -27.07 16.26
CA VAL A 13 32.90 -25.66 16.42
C VAL A 13 33.43 -25.17 17.76
N THR A 14 34.63 -24.61 17.73
CA THR A 14 35.23 -23.88 18.83
C THR A 14 34.60 -22.51 18.79
N ILE A 15 33.62 -22.28 19.66
CA ILE A 15 33.09 -20.94 19.95
C ILE A 15 34.19 -20.20 20.72
N SER A 16 35.23 -19.74 20.02
CA SER A 16 36.27 -18.91 20.61
C SER A 16 35.94 -17.45 20.43
N SER A 17 35.81 -16.80 21.58
CA SER A 17 36.15 -15.40 21.86
C SER A 17 35.38 -14.31 21.11
N THR A 18 34.63 -13.54 21.90
CA THR A 18 34.42 -12.10 21.70
C THR A 18 35.63 -11.49 20.99
N GLN A 19 35.44 -11.02 19.75
CA GLN A 19 36.49 -10.39 18.95
C GLN A 19 37.26 -9.37 19.82
N PRO A 20 38.60 -9.42 19.86
CA PRO A 20 39.42 -8.76 20.89
C PRO A 20 39.25 -7.23 20.93
N ASN A 21 38.70 -6.63 19.87
CA ASN A 21 38.53 -5.19 19.73
C ASN A 21 37.08 -4.72 19.69
N TYR A 22 36.10 -5.54 20.12
CA TYR A 22 34.67 -5.19 20.08
C TYR A 22 34.33 -3.83 20.74
N ALA A 23 35.14 -3.38 21.70
CA ALA A 23 34.97 -2.12 22.44
C ALA A 23 35.93 -1.00 22.00
N LYS A 24 36.81 -1.22 21.01
CA LYS A 24 37.81 -0.23 20.61
C LYS A 24 37.20 0.79 19.65
N VAL A 25 36.98 2.00 20.15
CA VAL A 25 36.48 3.14 19.36
C VAL A 25 37.65 4.06 18.99
N GLN A 26 37.88 4.26 17.69
CA GLN A 26 38.87 5.17 17.17
C GLN A 26 38.21 6.52 16.83
N ASN A 27 38.66 7.60 17.46
CA ASN A 27 38.08 8.94 17.34
C ASN A 27 38.97 9.95 16.58
N LYS A 28 39.99 9.49 15.85
CA LYS A 28 41.00 10.34 15.20
C LYS A 28 40.41 11.39 14.24
N SER A 29 39.29 11.07 13.61
CA SER A 29 38.67 11.93 12.57
C SER A 29 37.42 12.67 13.05
N VAL A 30 37.10 12.67 14.35
CA VAL A 30 35.83 13.23 14.87
C VAL A 30 35.66 14.72 14.54
N SER A 31 36.75 15.49 14.51
CA SER A 31 36.73 16.92 14.16
C SER A 31 36.50 17.19 12.66
N ARG A 32 36.59 16.16 11.80
CA ARG A 32 36.36 16.30 10.36
C ARG A 32 34.89 16.61 10.09
N GLN A 33 34.65 17.68 9.33
CA GLN A 33 33.31 18.01 8.85
C GLN A 33 33.02 17.22 7.58
N ILE A 34 31.88 16.54 7.58
CA ILE A 34 31.41 15.75 6.44
C ILE A 34 30.00 16.19 6.04
N TRP A 35 29.63 15.92 4.80
CA TRP A 35 28.31 16.25 4.27
C TRP A 35 27.50 14.98 4.07
N LEU A 36 26.23 15.04 4.42
CA LEU A 36 25.26 13.99 4.14
C LEU A 36 24.47 14.38 2.89
N ALA A 37 24.57 13.57 1.83
CA ALA A 37 23.85 13.82 0.59
C ALA A 37 22.82 12.71 0.34
N LYS A 38 21.56 13.08 0.18
CA LYS A 38 20.51 12.16 -0.30
C LYS A 38 20.57 12.08 -1.82
N ILE A 39 20.77 10.88 -2.36
CA ILE A 39 20.91 10.63 -3.80
C ILE A 39 19.70 9.86 -4.37
N PRO A 40 19.29 10.11 -5.64
CA PRO A 40 18.25 9.32 -6.30
C PRO A 40 18.65 7.85 -6.48
N ASN A 41 17.70 6.91 -6.32
CA ASN A 41 17.98 5.47 -6.35
C ASN A 41 18.67 4.99 -7.64
N LYS A 42 18.24 5.48 -8.81
CA LYS A 42 18.89 5.11 -10.08
C LYS A 42 20.35 5.55 -10.14
N LEU A 43 20.66 6.72 -9.59
CA LEU A 43 22.03 7.23 -9.53
C LEU A 43 22.88 6.39 -8.59
N HIS A 44 22.34 6.03 -7.42
CA HIS A 44 22.99 5.14 -6.46
C HIS A 44 23.37 3.79 -7.09
N GLN A 45 22.42 3.12 -7.75
CA GLN A 45 22.66 1.83 -8.42
C GLN A 45 23.78 1.92 -9.45
N ALA A 46 23.78 2.99 -10.25
CA ALA A 46 24.80 3.20 -11.25
C ALA A 46 26.20 3.46 -10.67
N TRP A 47 26.29 4.12 -9.51
CA TRP A 47 27.55 4.34 -8.81
C TRP A 47 28.05 3.10 -8.07
N GLU A 48 27.14 2.26 -7.58
CA GLU A 48 27.49 0.99 -6.92
C GLU A 48 27.98 -0.06 -7.92
N ASN A 49 27.43 -0.06 -9.14
CA ASN A 49 27.85 -0.95 -10.23
C ASN A 49 29.14 -0.48 -10.94
N ALA A 50 29.63 0.72 -10.65
CA ALA A 50 30.83 1.25 -11.29
C ALA A 50 32.10 0.57 -10.72
N PRO A 51 33.06 0.15 -11.57
CA PRO A 51 34.30 -0.43 -11.10
C PRO A 51 35.09 0.52 -10.19
N GLU A 52 35.78 -0.04 -9.20
CA GLU A 52 36.63 0.73 -8.29
C GLU A 52 37.68 1.54 -9.08
N GLY A 53 37.84 2.82 -8.71
CA GLY A 53 38.72 3.76 -9.41
C GLY A 53 38.08 4.51 -10.58
N THR A 54 36.84 4.20 -10.94
CA THR A 54 36.10 4.95 -11.97
C THR A 54 35.71 6.33 -11.46
N VAL A 55 35.94 7.36 -12.27
CA VAL A 55 35.46 8.72 -11.97
C VAL A 55 33.94 8.77 -12.17
N LEU A 56 33.21 8.97 -11.07
CA LEU A 56 31.73 8.97 -11.08
C LEU A 56 31.13 10.27 -11.65
N GLY A 57 31.90 11.36 -11.60
CA GLY A 57 31.46 12.66 -12.05
C GLY A 57 32.23 13.81 -11.42
N HIS A 58 31.83 15.03 -11.77
CA HIS A 58 32.42 16.28 -11.32
C HIS A 58 31.44 17.03 -10.42
N PHE A 59 31.92 17.43 -9.26
CA PHE A 59 31.20 18.30 -8.35
C PHE A 59 31.61 19.75 -8.61
N THR A 60 30.65 20.58 -9.02
CA THR A 60 30.90 21.98 -9.37
C THR A 60 30.27 22.89 -8.33
N PHE A 61 31.11 23.72 -7.70
CA PHE A 61 30.68 24.81 -6.82
C PHE A 61 30.81 26.14 -7.55
N THR A 62 29.69 26.72 -7.94
CA THR A 62 29.64 28.05 -8.52
C THR A 62 29.40 29.05 -7.40
N LYS A 63 30.45 29.79 -7.02
CA LYS A 63 30.32 30.90 -6.07
C LYS A 63 29.55 32.03 -6.75
N GLY A 64 28.45 32.45 -6.13
CA GLY A 64 27.67 33.58 -6.63
C GLY A 64 28.51 34.87 -6.70
N GLY A 65 28.26 35.71 -7.71
CA GLY A 65 28.93 37.00 -7.92
C GLY A 65 29.78 37.09 -9.19
N VAL A 66 29.65 36.15 -10.14
CA VAL A 66 30.33 36.27 -11.45
C VAL A 66 29.78 37.49 -12.19
N LYS A 67 30.62 38.51 -12.37
CA LYS A 67 30.31 39.69 -13.18
C LYS A 67 30.37 39.30 -14.66
N ASP A 68 29.37 39.69 -15.45
CA ASP A 68 29.42 39.47 -16.90
C ASP A 68 30.62 40.23 -17.51
N PRO A 69 31.54 39.57 -18.23
CA PRO A 69 32.74 40.20 -18.78
C PRO A 69 32.46 41.34 -19.77
N LYS A 70 31.27 41.34 -20.39
CA LYS A 70 30.86 42.31 -21.41
C LYS A 70 30.12 43.54 -20.86
N THR A 71 29.46 43.42 -19.72
CA THR A 71 28.54 44.46 -19.21
C THR A 71 28.87 44.93 -17.80
N GLY A 72 29.79 44.25 -17.08
CA GLY A 72 30.18 44.59 -15.70
C GLY A 72 29.06 44.49 -14.66
N LYS A 73 27.84 44.16 -15.09
CA LYS A 73 26.66 44.01 -14.25
C LYS A 73 26.64 42.60 -13.66
N VAL A 74 26.31 42.50 -12.38
CA VAL A 74 26.02 41.23 -11.73
C VAL A 74 24.59 40.87 -12.12
N SER A 75 24.39 39.78 -12.86
CA SER A 75 23.04 39.29 -13.15
C SER A 75 22.35 38.94 -11.83
N LYS A 76 21.05 39.21 -11.71
CA LYS A 76 20.29 38.99 -10.46
C LYS A 76 20.35 37.52 -10.01
N ASP A 77 20.51 36.59 -10.96
CA ASP A 77 20.71 35.14 -10.72
C ASP A 77 22.18 34.75 -10.45
N SER A 78 23.16 35.54 -10.87
CA SER A 78 24.59 35.33 -10.57
C SER A 78 24.90 35.43 -9.08
N THR A 79 24.09 36.12 -8.28
CA THR A 79 24.35 36.29 -6.83
C THR A 79 24.14 35.02 -6.00
N LYS A 80 23.49 33.99 -6.54
CA LYS A 80 23.20 32.75 -5.80
C LYS A 80 24.33 31.75 -5.97
N GLN A 81 24.91 31.30 -4.85
CA GLN A 81 25.81 30.16 -4.85
C GLN A 81 25.04 28.92 -5.33
N SER A 82 25.59 28.19 -6.31
CA SER A 82 24.97 27.00 -6.86
C SER A 82 25.94 25.82 -6.76
N LEU A 83 25.41 24.67 -6.37
CA LEU A 83 26.13 23.41 -6.30
C LEU A 83 25.48 22.45 -7.28
N SER A 84 26.27 21.88 -8.19
CA SER A 84 25.80 20.87 -9.13
C SER A 84 26.75 19.69 -9.22
N VAL A 85 26.20 18.54 -9.60
CA VAL A 85 26.95 17.32 -9.87
C VAL A 85 26.70 16.94 -11.32
N GLN A 86 27.76 16.85 -12.10
CA GLN A 86 27.73 16.32 -13.45
C GLN A 86 28.22 14.89 -13.39
N VAL A 87 27.34 13.95 -13.72
CA VAL A 87 27.70 12.53 -13.81
C VAL A 87 28.59 12.33 -15.02
N ASP A 88 29.57 11.44 -14.91
CA ASP A 88 30.46 11.13 -16.02
C ASP A 88 29.70 10.55 -17.23
N GLU A 89 30.15 10.90 -18.44
CA GLU A 89 29.50 10.45 -19.67
C GLU A 89 29.54 8.93 -19.85
N SER A 90 30.56 8.25 -19.33
CA SER A 90 30.68 6.79 -19.42
C SER A 90 29.54 6.07 -18.67
N ILE A 91 29.17 6.60 -17.50
CA ILE A 91 28.08 6.08 -16.66
C ILE A 91 26.73 6.49 -17.23
N HIS A 92 26.61 7.71 -17.74
CA HIS A 92 25.39 8.22 -18.37
C HIS A 92 25.00 7.43 -19.63
N LYS A 93 25.98 7.10 -20.49
CA LYS A 93 25.76 6.41 -21.77
C LYS A 93 25.53 4.90 -21.60
N ASN A 94 25.73 4.35 -20.41
CA ASN A 94 25.39 2.96 -20.14
C ASN A 94 23.86 2.79 -20.22
N LYS A 95 23.41 2.03 -21.21
CA LYS A 95 21.99 1.89 -21.59
C LYS A 95 21.12 1.28 -20.48
N GLU A 96 21.72 0.66 -19.48
CA GLU A 96 21.00 0.00 -18.38
C GLU A 96 20.31 0.97 -17.43
N HIS A 97 20.88 2.17 -17.21
CA HIS A 97 20.40 3.06 -16.13
C HIS A 97 19.74 4.35 -16.62
N ASP A 98 19.91 4.71 -17.90
CA ASP A 98 19.29 5.87 -18.56
C ASP A 98 19.28 7.10 -17.64
N LEU A 99 20.45 7.55 -17.21
CA LEU A 99 20.57 8.51 -16.11
C LEU A 99 20.53 9.96 -16.61
N PRO A 100 20.03 10.93 -15.83
CA PRO A 100 20.33 12.33 -16.07
C PRO A 100 21.83 12.64 -16.00
N LEU A 101 22.32 13.53 -16.87
CA LEU A 101 23.72 13.99 -16.85
C LEU A 101 24.00 15.00 -15.72
N SER A 102 23.01 15.84 -15.39
CA SER A 102 23.18 16.95 -14.44
C SER A 102 22.22 16.85 -13.27
N TYR A 103 22.75 16.98 -12.07
CA TYR A 103 22.01 17.07 -10.82
C TYR A 103 22.29 18.40 -10.13
N SER A 104 21.25 19.01 -9.57
CA SER A 104 21.35 20.18 -8.70
C SER A 104 21.36 19.73 -7.24
N ILE A 105 22.13 20.40 -6.39
CA ILE A 105 22.11 20.16 -4.95
C ILE A 105 21.21 21.19 -4.30
N GLU A 106 20.10 20.72 -3.74
CA GLU A 106 19.10 21.54 -3.07
C GLU A 106 19.07 21.28 -1.57
N ALA A 107 18.36 22.15 -0.85
CA ALA A 107 18.13 22.04 0.59
C ALA A 107 19.41 21.88 1.42
N LEU A 108 20.47 22.64 1.09
CA LEU A 108 21.71 22.66 1.87
C LEU A 108 21.46 23.26 3.26
N THR A 109 21.15 22.42 4.23
CA THR A 109 20.83 22.84 5.60
C THR A 109 22.06 22.75 6.50
N LYS A 110 22.23 23.79 7.33
CA LYS A 110 23.19 23.81 8.44
C LYS A 110 22.58 23.29 9.76
N LYS A 111 21.25 23.23 9.84
CA LYS A 111 20.51 22.71 11.00
C LYS A 111 20.36 21.20 10.86
N VAL A 112 21.45 20.48 11.07
CA VAL A 112 21.47 19.00 11.07
C VAL A 112 21.64 18.54 12.52
N PRO A 113 20.92 17.49 12.97
CA PRO A 113 21.24 16.83 14.22
C PRO A 113 22.71 16.42 14.28
N VAL A 114 23.29 16.33 15.47
CA VAL A 114 24.67 15.88 15.62
C VAL A 114 24.76 14.41 15.24
N LEU A 115 25.33 14.12 14.07
CA LEU A 115 25.48 12.78 13.52
C LEU A 115 26.97 12.45 13.36
N HIS A 116 27.35 11.25 13.78
CA HIS A 116 28.71 10.73 13.67
C HIS A 116 28.70 9.41 12.90
N PRO A 117 28.93 9.41 11.58
CA PRO A 117 29.04 8.20 10.79
C PRO A 117 30.22 7.36 11.28
N PHE A 118 29.97 6.07 11.40
CA PHE A 118 30.95 5.11 11.87
C PHE A 118 30.98 3.91 10.95
N THR A 119 32.15 3.30 10.80
CA THR A 119 32.29 1.98 10.18
C THR A 119 32.73 0.99 11.24
N ARG A 120 32.25 -0.24 11.10
CA ARG A 120 32.65 -1.36 11.93
C ARG A 120 33.50 -2.30 11.08
N ASP A 121 34.71 -2.56 11.56
CA ASP A 121 35.65 -3.46 10.89
C ASP A 121 35.37 -4.93 11.20
N SER A 122 35.90 -5.87 10.42
CA SER A 122 35.76 -7.32 10.66
C SER A 122 36.28 -7.74 12.04
N ASP A 123 37.29 -7.02 12.54
CA ASP A 123 37.91 -7.22 13.85
C ASP A 123 37.05 -6.70 15.03
N GLY A 124 35.88 -6.13 14.72
CA GLY A 124 34.94 -5.59 15.70
C GLY A 124 35.26 -4.18 16.20
N SER A 125 36.34 -3.57 15.73
CA SER A 125 36.69 -2.18 16.06
C SER A 125 35.77 -1.18 15.34
N VAL A 126 35.53 -0.03 15.98
CA VAL A 126 34.65 1.03 15.44
C VAL A 126 35.48 2.27 15.14
N VAL A 127 35.34 2.80 13.92
CA VAL A 127 36.02 4.02 13.48
C VAL A 127 34.98 5.11 13.23
N LEU A 128 35.15 6.26 13.89
CA LEU A 128 34.33 7.46 13.66
C LEU A 128 34.93 8.30 12.53
N HIS A 129 34.14 8.59 11.49
CA HIS A 129 34.60 9.29 10.29
C HIS A 129 34.55 10.81 10.37
N GLY A 130 33.76 11.36 11.29
CA GLY A 130 33.61 12.79 11.49
C GLY A 130 32.23 13.19 12.00
N THR A 131 31.97 14.49 11.98
CA THR A 131 30.68 15.09 12.36
C THR A 131 29.99 15.65 11.13
N VAL A 132 28.71 15.27 10.92
CA VAL A 132 27.93 15.79 9.79
C VAL A 132 27.63 17.28 10.00
N ALA A 133 28.24 18.12 9.18
CA ALA A 133 28.08 19.57 9.26
C ALA A 133 26.92 20.09 8.40
N ARG A 134 26.60 19.37 7.31
CA ARG A 134 25.56 19.77 6.34
C ARG A 134 24.83 18.56 5.80
N SER A 135 23.55 18.76 5.52
CA SER A 135 22.72 17.80 4.78
C SER A 135 22.24 18.46 3.49
N CYS A 136 22.19 17.70 2.41
CA CYS A 136 21.68 18.16 1.12
C CYS A 136 20.97 17.05 0.37
N ASN A 137 20.16 17.45 -0.62
CA ASN A 137 19.45 16.54 -1.50
C ASN A 137 19.93 16.75 -2.94
N LEU A 138 20.38 15.68 -3.61
CA LEU A 138 20.57 15.71 -5.05
C LEU A 138 19.20 15.62 -5.72
N GLN A 139 18.91 16.58 -6.59
CA GLN A 139 17.72 16.62 -7.43
C GLN A 139 18.15 16.65 -8.89
N ILE A 140 17.31 16.06 -9.75
CA ILE A 140 17.59 16.05 -11.18
C ILE A 140 17.39 17.46 -11.72
N GLN A 141 18.39 17.99 -12.43
CA GLN A 141 18.24 19.28 -13.08
C GLN A 141 17.40 19.10 -14.35
N HIS A 142 16.35 19.90 -14.50
CA HIS A 142 15.50 19.86 -15.69
C HIS A 142 16.24 20.43 -16.90
N SER A 143 16.80 19.54 -17.72
CA SER A 143 17.50 19.87 -18.96
C SER A 143 16.75 19.34 -20.18
N ARG A 144 17.07 19.88 -21.38
CA ARG A 144 16.50 19.38 -22.65
C ARG A 144 16.79 17.90 -22.86
N GLU A 145 18.00 17.45 -22.51
CA GLU A 145 18.38 16.04 -22.58
C GLU A 145 17.57 15.18 -21.60
N TYR A 146 17.35 15.66 -20.38
CA TYR A 146 16.50 14.95 -19.43
C TYR A 146 15.04 14.86 -19.92
N SER A 147 14.51 15.89 -20.56
CA SER A 147 13.18 15.83 -21.18
C SER A 147 13.13 14.82 -22.33
N ARG A 148 14.18 14.72 -23.16
CA ARG A 148 14.28 13.69 -24.21
C ARG A 148 14.29 12.29 -23.62
N LEU A 149 15.03 12.12 -22.54
CA LEU A 149 15.13 10.89 -21.77
C LEU A 149 13.78 10.45 -21.18
N LEU A 150 13.03 11.38 -20.57
CA LEU A 150 11.67 11.13 -20.08
C LEU A 150 10.71 10.72 -21.21
N LYS A 151 10.81 11.33 -22.39
CA LYS A 151 10.00 10.93 -23.57
C LYS A 151 10.31 9.50 -23.99
N ASN A 152 11.59 9.11 -24.05
CA ASN A 152 11.99 7.75 -24.40
C ASN A 152 11.49 6.72 -23.38
N ARG A 153 11.54 7.06 -22.08
CA ARG A 153 10.97 6.22 -21.01
C ARG A 153 9.46 6.05 -21.13
N LEU A 154 8.74 7.12 -21.47
CA LEU A 154 7.30 7.05 -21.68
C LEU A 154 6.97 6.14 -22.87
N LEU A 155 7.66 6.30 -24.01
CA LEU A 155 7.45 5.47 -25.20
C LEU A 155 7.74 4.00 -24.94
N SER A 156 8.84 3.68 -24.25
CA SER A 156 9.16 2.30 -23.87
C SER A 156 8.14 1.69 -22.92
N THR A 157 7.64 2.47 -21.95
CA THR A 157 6.60 2.00 -21.02
C THR A 157 5.26 1.75 -21.72
N VAL A 158 4.85 2.67 -22.59
CA VAL A 158 3.61 2.56 -23.37
C VAL A 158 3.64 1.33 -24.28
N ASN A 159 4.80 1.01 -24.86
CA ASN A 159 4.96 -0.16 -25.71
C ASN A 159 5.10 -1.48 -24.91
N SER A 160 5.42 -1.43 -23.61
CA SER A 160 5.79 -2.61 -22.82
C SER A 160 4.71 -3.12 -21.86
N SER A 161 3.53 -2.50 -21.76
CA SER A 161 2.52 -2.95 -20.81
C SER A 161 1.28 -3.50 -21.50
N ARG A 162 1.18 -4.84 -21.49
CA ARG A 162 -0.08 -5.60 -21.62
C ARG A 162 -0.83 -5.36 -22.93
N TYR A 163 -0.67 -6.28 -23.87
CA TYR A 163 -1.54 -6.33 -25.05
C TYR A 163 -2.96 -6.74 -24.64
N VAL A 164 -3.95 -5.90 -24.93
CA VAL A 164 -5.36 -6.33 -24.89
C VAL A 164 -5.59 -7.13 -26.15
N LYS A 165 -5.70 -8.46 -26.02
CA LYS A 165 -6.13 -9.31 -27.13
C LYS A 165 -7.64 -9.15 -27.26
N PRO A 166 -8.16 -8.58 -28.37
CA PRO A 166 -9.58 -8.66 -28.64
C PRO A 166 -9.94 -10.15 -28.73
N VAL A 167 -10.87 -10.58 -27.89
CA VAL A 167 -11.37 -11.96 -27.92
C VAL A 167 -12.58 -11.96 -28.81
N ASP A 168 -12.53 -12.74 -29.88
CA ASP A 168 -13.67 -12.89 -30.79
C ASP A 168 -14.82 -13.60 -30.09
N ALA A 169 -16.06 -13.31 -30.49
CA ALA A 169 -17.26 -13.86 -29.85
C ALA A 169 -17.30 -15.40 -29.89
N SER A 170 -16.68 -16.02 -30.89
CA SER A 170 -16.49 -17.47 -30.98
C SER A 170 -15.59 -18.01 -29.87
N ASP A 171 -14.50 -17.31 -29.56
CA ASP A 171 -13.54 -17.72 -28.53
C ASP A 171 -14.13 -17.56 -27.13
N VAL A 172 -14.96 -16.53 -26.91
CA VAL A 172 -15.72 -16.36 -25.65
C VAL A 172 -16.74 -17.49 -25.47
N SER A 173 -17.42 -17.89 -26.55
CA SER A 173 -18.42 -18.97 -26.50
C SER A 173 -17.75 -20.30 -26.17
N LEU A 174 -16.63 -20.63 -26.84
CA LEU A 174 -15.85 -21.83 -26.58
C LEU A 174 -15.28 -21.85 -25.15
N ALA A 175 -14.78 -20.71 -24.66
CA ALA A 175 -14.27 -20.60 -23.29
C ALA A 175 -15.39 -20.76 -22.24
N ARG A 176 -16.59 -20.24 -22.52
CA ARG A 176 -17.76 -20.39 -21.65
C ARG A 176 -18.25 -21.83 -21.60
N ASP A 177 -18.31 -22.51 -22.74
CA ASP A 177 -18.72 -23.91 -22.82
C ASP A 177 -17.69 -24.82 -22.12
N ALA A 178 -16.40 -24.55 -22.32
CA ALA A 178 -15.33 -25.26 -21.61
C ALA A 178 -15.36 -25.01 -20.09
N ALA A 179 -15.65 -23.77 -19.66
CA ALA A 179 -15.78 -23.44 -18.24
C ALA A 179 -17.02 -24.10 -17.60
N ALA A 180 -18.15 -24.18 -18.32
CA ALA A 180 -19.35 -24.87 -17.88
C ALA A 180 -19.11 -26.39 -17.73
N LEU A 181 -18.42 -27.00 -18.71
CA LEU A 181 -18.01 -28.40 -18.65
C LEU A 181 -17.06 -28.68 -17.47
N LYS A 182 -16.11 -27.79 -17.20
CA LYS A 182 -15.17 -27.91 -16.08
C LYS A 182 -15.82 -27.67 -14.72
N ALA A 183 -16.84 -26.81 -14.66
CA ALA A 183 -17.66 -26.62 -13.46
C ALA A 183 -18.55 -27.85 -13.19
N ALA A 184 -19.09 -28.47 -14.23
CA ALA A 184 -19.90 -29.68 -14.14
C ALA A 184 -19.07 -30.92 -13.72
N SER A 185 -17.78 -30.97 -14.06
CA SER A 185 -16.89 -32.07 -13.67
C SER A 185 -16.43 -32.03 -12.20
N GLY A 186 -16.73 -30.95 -11.46
CA GLY A 186 -16.50 -30.85 -10.01
C GLY A 186 -15.03 -30.88 -9.55
N ALA A 187 -14.09 -30.83 -10.49
CA ALA A 187 -12.68 -31.15 -10.22
C ALA A 187 -11.81 -29.96 -9.76
N ASP A 188 -12.38 -28.76 -9.59
CA ASP A 188 -11.59 -27.54 -9.36
C ASP A 188 -12.32 -26.50 -8.48
N PHE A 189 -11.58 -25.62 -7.82
CA PHE A 189 -12.09 -24.56 -6.93
C PHE A 189 -13.12 -23.64 -7.63
N GLY A 190 -12.94 -23.44 -8.94
CA GLY A 190 -13.88 -22.66 -9.77
C GLY A 190 -15.31 -23.23 -9.84
N SER A 191 -15.50 -24.52 -9.56
CA SER A 191 -16.83 -25.17 -9.57
C SER A 191 -17.74 -24.67 -8.46
N SER A 192 -17.18 -24.38 -7.27
CA SER A 192 -17.94 -23.90 -6.12
C SER A 192 -18.43 -22.46 -6.32
N VAL A 193 -17.58 -21.63 -6.93
CA VAL A 193 -17.94 -20.24 -7.27
C VAL A 193 -18.99 -20.19 -8.38
N ALA A 194 -18.89 -21.07 -9.38
CA ALA A 194 -19.88 -21.16 -10.46
C ALA A 194 -21.26 -21.61 -9.95
N ARG A 195 -21.31 -22.63 -9.07
CA ARG A 195 -22.57 -23.08 -8.46
C ARG A 195 -23.20 -22.01 -7.58
N HIS A 196 -22.40 -21.34 -6.75
CA HIS A 196 -22.91 -20.25 -5.92
C HIS A 196 -23.45 -19.08 -6.76
N GLY A 197 -22.75 -18.70 -7.83
CA GLY A 197 -23.22 -17.68 -8.76
C GLY A 197 -24.54 -18.06 -9.43
N GLN A 198 -24.68 -19.33 -9.83
CA GLN A 198 -25.91 -19.85 -10.43
C GLN A 198 -27.07 -19.87 -9.43
N GLU A 199 -26.84 -20.37 -8.21
CA GLU A 199 -27.84 -20.40 -7.13
C GLU A 199 -28.33 -19.00 -6.75
N VAL A 200 -27.46 -17.98 -6.77
CA VAL A 200 -27.85 -16.59 -6.50
C VAL A 200 -28.69 -16.01 -7.63
N ILE A 201 -28.40 -16.35 -8.89
CA ILE A 201 -29.20 -15.93 -10.05
C ILE A 201 -30.58 -16.61 -10.00
N ASP A 202 -30.60 -17.91 -9.73
CA ASP A 202 -31.83 -18.69 -9.65
C ASP A 202 -32.69 -18.23 -8.47
N ALA A 203 -32.11 -18.02 -7.28
CA ALA A 203 -32.81 -17.46 -6.13
C ALA A 203 -33.37 -16.05 -6.38
N LYS A 204 -32.69 -15.23 -7.19
CA LYS A 204 -33.16 -13.90 -7.58
C LYS A 204 -34.31 -13.98 -8.60
N ASN A 205 -34.26 -14.94 -9.52
CA ASN A 205 -35.34 -15.19 -10.47
C ASN A 205 -36.57 -15.81 -9.79
N ASP A 206 -36.36 -16.71 -8.83
CA ASP A 206 -37.42 -17.30 -8.01
C ASP A 206 -38.05 -16.25 -7.08
N ALA A 207 -37.26 -15.34 -6.51
CA ALA A 207 -37.79 -14.21 -5.74
C ALA A 207 -38.55 -13.19 -6.61
N ALA A 208 -38.25 -13.11 -7.91
CA ALA A 208 -38.99 -12.26 -8.86
C ALA A 208 -40.28 -12.93 -9.37
N ASN A 209 -40.31 -14.26 -9.48
CA ASN A 209 -41.49 -15.04 -9.91
C ASN A 209 -42.38 -15.50 -8.75
N ALA A 210 -41.89 -15.50 -7.51
CA ALA A 210 -42.71 -15.70 -6.32
C ALA A 210 -43.45 -14.41 -5.98
N GLY A 211 -44.69 -14.28 -6.47
CA GLY A 211 -45.65 -13.29 -5.97
C GLY A 211 -45.84 -13.39 -4.44
N PRO A 212 -46.51 -12.40 -3.81
CA PRO A 212 -46.60 -12.28 -2.35
C PRO A 212 -47.53 -13.34 -1.74
N SER A 213 -47.10 -14.59 -1.71
CA SER A 213 -47.90 -15.73 -1.25
C SER A 213 -47.10 -16.62 -0.30
N LYS A 214 -46.41 -16.01 0.67
CA LYS A 214 -46.28 -16.65 1.99
C LYS A 214 -47.57 -16.36 2.75
N LYS A 215 -48.45 -17.37 2.80
CA LYS A 215 -49.72 -17.36 3.55
C LYS A 215 -49.48 -16.75 4.93
N ARG A 216 -50.23 -15.67 5.24
CA ARG A 216 -50.13 -14.96 6.52
C ARG A 216 -50.62 -15.92 7.61
N LYS A 217 -49.80 -16.17 8.64
CA LYS A 217 -50.16 -17.09 9.74
C LYS A 217 -51.45 -16.67 10.47
N PHE A 218 -51.84 -15.39 10.34
CA PHE A 218 -53.00 -14.76 10.97
C PHE A 218 -53.98 -14.17 9.95
N GLU A 219 -54.36 -14.94 8.95
CA GLU A 219 -55.36 -14.51 7.97
C GLU A 219 -56.72 -14.30 8.65
N GLY A 220 -57.25 -13.07 8.60
CA GLY A 220 -58.56 -12.72 9.15
C GLY A 220 -58.60 -12.18 10.59
N GLN A 221 -57.47 -12.12 11.31
CA GLN A 221 -57.43 -11.52 12.66
C GLN A 221 -57.06 -10.03 12.62
N SER A 222 -57.61 -9.24 13.55
CA SER A 222 -57.22 -7.85 13.72
C SER A 222 -55.77 -7.75 14.23
N LEU A 223 -55.00 -6.75 13.77
CA LEU A 223 -53.62 -6.53 14.20
C LEU A 223 -53.47 -6.48 15.73
N ARG A 224 -54.47 -5.94 16.44
CA ARG A 224 -54.54 -5.86 17.90
C ARG A 224 -54.57 -7.24 18.56
N THR A 225 -55.38 -8.17 18.04
CA THR A 225 -55.47 -9.54 18.55
C THR A 225 -54.14 -10.28 18.36
N ILE A 226 -53.51 -10.11 17.20
CA ILE A 226 -52.21 -10.73 16.88
C ILE A 226 -51.10 -10.19 17.80
N LEU A 227 -51.10 -8.87 18.07
CA LEU A 227 -50.15 -8.27 19.00
C LEU A 227 -50.30 -8.86 20.41
N PHE A 228 -51.53 -9.01 20.91
CA PHE A 228 -51.75 -9.62 22.23
C PHE A 228 -51.29 -11.09 22.30
N GLU A 229 -51.52 -11.89 21.25
CA GLU A 229 -51.03 -13.27 21.19
C GLU A 229 -49.49 -13.34 21.17
N MET A 230 -48.86 -12.44 20.43
CA MET A 230 -47.39 -12.32 20.38
C MET A 230 -46.82 -11.92 21.75
N PHE A 231 -47.41 -10.91 22.40
CA PHE A 231 -46.96 -10.43 23.72
C PHE A 231 -47.26 -11.40 24.87
N ALA A 232 -48.21 -12.32 24.70
CA ALA A 232 -48.41 -13.43 25.63
C ALA A 232 -47.25 -14.44 25.61
N THR A 233 -46.53 -14.54 24.48
CA THR A 233 -45.41 -15.47 24.34
C THR A 233 -44.07 -14.85 24.78
N GLN A 234 -43.83 -13.59 24.40
CA GLN A 234 -42.60 -12.86 24.76
C GLN A 234 -42.93 -11.41 25.12
N GLN A 235 -42.27 -10.89 26.16
CA GLN A 235 -42.54 -9.55 26.68
C GLN A 235 -42.05 -8.41 25.77
N HIS A 236 -41.03 -8.67 24.95
CA HIS A 236 -40.40 -7.68 24.09
C HIS A 236 -40.34 -8.17 22.65
N TRP A 237 -40.78 -7.34 21.70
CA TRP A 237 -40.75 -7.67 20.27
C TRP A 237 -40.19 -6.52 19.44
N THR A 238 -39.46 -6.82 18.36
CA THR A 238 -39.03 -5.80 17.40
C THR A 238 -40.05 -5.61 16.26
N VAL A 239 -40.07 -4.43 15.65
CA VAL A 239 -40.98 -4.12 14.52
C VAL A 239 -40.79 -5.10 13.35
N LYS A 240 -39.55 -5.57 13.12
CA LYS A 240 -39.24 -6.51 12.04
C LYS A 240 -39.89 -7.88 12.26
N GLU A 241 -39.87 -8.37 13.49
CA GLU A 241 -40.48 -9.65 13.86
C GLU A 241 -42.01 -9.58 13.80
N ILE A 242 -42.60 -8.49 14.30
CA ILE A 242 -44.04 -8.26 14.24
C ILE A 242 -44.51 -8.14 12.78
N ARG A 243 -43.76 -7.45 11.92
CA ARG A 243 -44.06 -7.38 10.47
C ARG A 243 -44.00 -8.76 9.82
N ALA A 244 -42.97 -9.55 10.12
CA ALA A 244 -42.80 -10.88 9.56
C ALA A 244 -43.92 -11.85 9.99
N ALA A 245 -44.37 -11.75 11.24
CA ALA A 245 -45.43 -12.60 11.78
C ALA A 245 -46.83 -12.19 11.30
N SER A 246 -47.13 -10.89 11.31
CA SER A 246 -48.47 -10.36 11.04
C SER A 246 -48.74 -10.10 9.55
N GLY A 247 -47.69 -9.88 8.76
CA GLY A 247 -47.78 -9.56 7.33
C GLY A 247 -48.45 -8.22 7.02
N PHE A 248 -48.70 -7.38 8.02
CA PHE A 248 -49.18 -6.01 7.82
C PHE A 248 -48.03 -5.08 7.42
N PRO A 249 -48.32 -4.00 6.67
CA PRO A 249 -47.31 -3.02 6.31
C PRO A 249 -46.76 -2.31 7.54
N ASP A 250 -45.48 -1.93 7.46
CA ASP A 250 -44.73 -1.24 8.50
C ASP A 250 -45.44 -0.03 9.13
N ASN A 251 -46.24 0.70 8.34
CA ASN A 251 -46.95 1.89 8.78
C ASN A 251 -48.10 1.55 9.74
N GLU A 252 -48.88 0.51 9.44
CA GLU A 252 -50.01 0.06 10.27
C GLU A 252 -49.51 -0.58 11.57
N VAL A 253 -48.44 -1.37 11.48
CA VAL A 253 -47.79 -1.97 12.66
C VAL A 253 -47.29 -0.90 13.63
N ARG A 254 -46.62 0.14 13.13
CA ARG A 254 -46.14 1.24 13.99
C ARG A 254 -47.27 2.06 14.59
N ALA A 255 -48.36 2.30 13.85
CA ALA A 255 -49.52 3.02 14.36
C ALA A 255 -50.17 2.28 15.54
N ALA A 256 -50.39 0.96 15.40
CA ALA A 256 -50.95 0.14 16.47
C ALA A 256 -50.01 0.00 17.67
N LEU A 257 -48.69 -0.12 17.44
CA LEU A 257 -47.70 -0.17 18.51
C LEU A 257 -47.62 1.16 19.28
N GLN A 258 -47.73 2.31 18.62
CA GLN A 258 -47.76 3.61 19.32
C GLN A 258 -48.99 3.80 20.21
N GLU A 259 -50.12 3.19 19.84
CA GLU A 259 -51.35 3.25 20.64
C GLU A 259 -51.20 2.43 21.94
N MET A 260 -50.68 1.21 21.83
CA MET A 260 -50.81 0.18 22.90
C MET A 260 -49.50 -0.20 23.60
N CYS A 261 -48.35 0.16 23.04
CA CYS A 261 -47.03 -0.28 23.50
C CYS A 261 -46.10 0.90 23.81
N ASP A 262 -45.16 0.68 24.72
CA ASP A 262 -44.05 1.60 25.01
C ASP A 262 -42.79 1.17 24.25
N PHE A 263 -42.04 2.16 23.76
CA PHE A 263 -40.84 1.93 22.96
C PHE A 263 -39.56 2.11 23.78
N HIS A 264 -38.74 1.06 23.85
CA HIS A 264 -37.45 1.08 24.54
C HIS A 264 -36.37 1.76 23.69
N ARG A 265 -36.03 3.00 24.04
CA ARG A 265 -35.02 3.81 23.31
C ARG A 265 -33.57 3.48 23.67
N SER A 266 -33.32 2.86 24.84
CA SER A 266 -31.97 2.57 25.35
C SER A 266 -31.97 1.33 26.25
N GLY A 267 -30.81 0.69 26.42
CA GLY A 267 -30.64 -0.53 27.21
C GLY A 267 -30.49 -1.81 26.39
N GLU A 268 -30.50 -2.96 27.06
CA GLU A 268 -30.37 -4.30 26.45
C GLU A 268 -31.52 -4.62 25.47
N HIS A 269 -32.70 -4.03 25.70
CA HIS A 269 -33.88 -4.18 24.85
C HIS A 269 -34.10 -2.99 23.90
N ARG A 270 -33.03 -2.25 23.54
CA ARG A 270 -33.10 -1.10 22.64
C ARG A 270 -33.71 -1.48 21.29
N GLY A 271 -34.76 -0.76 20.89
CA GLY A 271 -35.46 -0.97 19.62
C GLY A 271 -36.60 -2.00 19.69
N SER A 272 -36.93 -2.48 20.89
CA SER A 272 -38.10 -3.33 21.14
C SER A 272 -39.29 -2.53 21.65
N TRP A 273 -40.48 -3.11 21.49
CA TRP A 273 -41.74 -2.63 22.02
C TRP A 273 -42.20 -3.55 23.14
N GLU A 274 -42.78 -2.98 24.19
CA GLU A 274 -43.44 -3.70 25.27
C GLU A 274 -44.89 -3.22 25.43
N LEU A 275 -45.79 -4.10 25.86
CA LEU A 275 -47.18 -3.71 26.07
C LEU A 275 -47.32 -2.83 27.33
N LYS A 276 -48.06 -1.71 27.22
CA LYS A 276 -48.31 -0.82 28.36
C LYS A 276 -48.98 -1.56 29.51
N LYS A 277 -48.68 -1.14 30.75
CA LYS A 277 -49.22 -1.74 31.99
C LYS A 277 -50.75 -1.78 32.06
N GLU A 278 -51.43 -0.87 31.37
CA GLU A 278 -52.89 -0.80 31.28
C GLU A 278 -53.53 -1.89 30.41
N TYR A 279 -52.74 -2.53 29.53
CA TYR A 279 -53.18 -3.60 28.63
C TYR A 279 -52.56 -4.95 28.98
N GLN A 280 -51.68 -5.01 29.97
CA GLN A 280 -51.23 -6.29 30.51
C GLN A 280 -52.41 -6.98 31.20
N PRO A 281 -52.61 -8.29 31.01
CA PRO A 281 -53.66 -9.00 31.72
C PRO A 281 -53.41 -8.83 33.23
N GLN A 282 -54.36 -8.18 33.92
CA GLN A 282 -54.37 -8.14 35.38
C GLN A 282 -54.40 -9.60 35.85
N SER A 283 -53.31 -10.02 36.50
CA SER A 283 -53.33 -11.23 37.31
C SER A 283 -54.03 -10.98 38.64
#